data_AF-A0A7S0ZH49-F1
#
_entry.id   AF-A0A7S0ZH49-F1
#
_cell.length_a   1.000
_cell.length_b   1.000
_cell.length_c   1.000
_cell.angle_alpha   90.00
_cell.angle_beta   90.00
_cell.angle_gamma   90.00
#
_symmetry.space_group_name_H-M   'P 1'
#
loop_
_entity.id
_entity.type
_entity.pdbx_description
1 polymer ?
#
loop_
_entity_poly.entity_id
_entity_poly.type
_entity_poly.pdbx_seq_one_letter_code
_entity_poly.pdbx_strand_id
1 'polypeptide(L)'
;RNISPNELFDSSEAIGQQFLPKGSNNPDFIQFAVAAAAQALQDADLLSGSVLKSECTRSGTSIGVGMASMREIVDSAYLIRGGSRGFRKVTPHFIPRILPNMAAGHVSLAFGLQGPNFCATTACCA
;
A
#
# COMPACT_ATOMS: atom_id res chain seq x y z
N ARG A 1 -13.55 -3.93 22.90
CA ARG A 1 -12.68 -5.11 23.12
C ARG A 1 -11.25 -4.60 23.05
N ASN A 2 -10.49 -4.66 24.15
CA ASN A 2 -9.09 -4.24 24.17
C ASN A 2 -8.26 -5.35 23.54
N ILE A 3 -8.02 -5.24 22.23
CA ILE A 3 -7.06 -6.07 21.51
C ILE A 3 -5.68 -5.54 21.94
N SER A 4 -4.80 -6.42 22.43
CA SER A 4 -3.47 -5.99 22.81
C SER A 4 -2.68 -5.54 21.56
N PRO A 5 -1.76 -4.57 21.65
CA PRO A 5 -0.97 -4.13 20.48
C PRO A 5 -0.22 -5.26 19.77
N ASN A 6 0.08 -6.35 20.49
CA ASN A 6 0.76 -7.55 19.95
C ASN A 6 -0.20 -8.57 19.31
N GLU A 7 -1.51 -8.38 19.40
CA GLU A 7 -2.53 -9.18 18.69
C GLU A 7 -3.00 -8.50 17.39
N LEU A 8 -2.52 -7.28 17.12
CA LEU A 8 -2.76 -6.62 15.84
C LEU A 8 -1.89 -7.29 14.78
N PHE A 9 -2.47 -7.60 13.64
CA PHE A 9 -1.75 -8.18 12.51
C PHE A 9 -0.55 -7.29 12.14
N ASP A 10 0.65 -7.84 12.32
CA ASP A 10 1.88 -7.18 11.94
C ASP A 10 2.17 -7.47 10.47
N SER A 11 1.91 -6.49 9.62
CA SER A 11 2.26 -6.60 8.20
C SER A 11 3.76 -6.74 7.99
N SER A 12 4.62 -6.42 8.96
CA SER A 12 6.08 -6.59 8.90
C SER A 12 6.54 -8.06 8.79
N GLU A 13 5.69 -8.99 9.24
CA GLU A 13 5.97 -10.44 9.20
C GLU A 13 5.25 -11.15 8.04
N ALA A 14 4.41 -10.45 7.28
CA ALA A 14 3.64 -11.02 6.19
C ALA A 14 4.51 -11.31 4.94
N ILE A 15 4.13 -12.33 4.16
CA ILE A 15 4.78 -12.74 2.89
C ILE A 15 4.95 -11.57 1.91
N GLY A 16 4.12 -10.51 2.03
CA GLY A 16 4.22 -9.28 1.24
C GLY A 16 5.44 -8.40 1.52
N GLN A 17 6.05 -8.48 2.69
CA GLN A 17 7.11 -7.53 3.08
C GLN A 17 8.41 -7.67 2.32
N GLN A 18 8.74 -8.88 1.90
CA GLN A 18 9.91 -9.08 1.05
C GLN A 18 9.81 -8.33 -0.29
N PHE A 19 8.58 -7.98 -0.71
CA PHE A 19 8.32 -7.24 -1.94
C PHE A 19 8.21 -5.72 -1.72
N LEU A 20 8.21 -5.26 -0.47
CA LEU A 20 8.30 -3.84 -0.15
C LEU A 20 9.76 -3.42 0.01
N PRO A 21 10.11 -2.15 -0.30
CA PRO A 21 11.45 -1.65 -0.04
C PRO A 21 11.78 -1.77 1.46
N LYS A 22 12.96 -2.32 1.79
CA LYS A 22 13.42 -2.43 3.18
C LYS A 22 13.46 -1.04 3.84
N GLY A 23 12.86 -0.92 5.03
CA GLY A 23 12.73 0.36 5.74
C GLY A 23 11.66 1.29 5.17
N SER A 24 10.82 0.83 4.24
CA SER A 24 9.66 1.60 3.80
C SER A 24 8.64 1.73 4.93
N ASN A 25 8.31 2.97 5.29
CA ASN A 25 7.32 3.25 6.34
C ASN A 25 5.91 3.35 5.74
N ASN A 26 5.53 2.55 4.76
CA ASN A 26 4.25 2.75 4.06
C ASN A 26 3.06 2.64 5.03
N PRO A 27 1.98 3.43 4.87
CA PRO A 27 0.79 3.26 5.70
C PRO A 27 0.15 1.88 5.49
N ASP A 28 -0.53 1.42 6.54
CA ASP A 28 -1.00 0.02 6.68
C ASP A 28 -1.82 -0.48 5.49
N PHE A 29 -2.69 0.36 4.90
CA PHE A 29 -3.51 -0.04 3.76
C PHE A 29 -2.68 -0.49 2.54
N ILE A 30 -1.52 0.13 2.32
CA ILE A 30 -0.59 -0.25 1.25
C ILE A 30 0.09 -1.57 1.60
N GLN A 31 0.53 -1.71 2.85
CA GLN A 31 1.18 -2.95 3.31
C GLN A 31 0.25 -4.15 3.20
N PHE A 32 -1.02 -3.98 3.59
CA PHE A 32 -2.05 -5.00 3.45
C PHE A 32 -2.35 -5.33 1.99
N ALA A 33 -2.41 -4.33 1.10
CA ALA A 33 -2.62 -4.57 -0.33
C ALA A 33 -1.49 -5.44 -0.92
N VAL A 34 -0.23 -5.16 -0.57
CA VAL A 34 0.92 -5.97 -1.06
C VAL A 34 0.95 -7.36 -0.44
N ALA A 35 0.65 -7.49 0.86
CA ALA A 35 0.55 -8.79 1.51
C ALA A 35 -0.56 -9.67 0.93
N ALA A 36 -1.75 -9.10 0.73
CA ALA A 36 -2.89 -9.80 0.13
C ALA A 36 -2.60 -10.19 -1.32
N ALA A 37 -1.98 -9.30 -2.11
CA ALA A 37 -1.59 -9.61 -3.48
C ALA A 37 -0.52 -10.72 -3.53
N ALA A 38 0.46 -10.73 -2.62
CA ALA A 38 1.44 -11.82 -2.53
C ALA A 38 0.75 -13.16 -2.26
N GLN A 39 -0.18 -13.20 -1.30
CA GLN A 39 -0.93 -14.41 -0.99
C GLN A 39 -1.77 -14.88 -2.18
N ALA A 40 -2.49 -13.98 -2.85
CA ALA A 40 -3.31 -14.30 -4.01
C ALA A 40 -2.46 -14.83 -5.19
N LEU A 41 -1.31 -14.22 -5.47
CA LEU A 41 -0.40 -14.66 -6.52
C LEU A 41 0.26 -16.00 -6.17
N GLN A 42 0.52 -16.27 -4.88
CA GLN A 42 1.04 -17.55 -4.42
C GLN A 42 0.01 -18.66 -4.60
N ASP A 43 -1.23 -18.40 -4.20
CA ASP A 43 -2.35 -19.35 -4.31
C ASP A 43 -2.67 -19.68 -5.79
N ALA A 44 -2.50 -18.70 -6.68
CA ALA A 44 -2.60 -18.88 -8.12
C ALA A 44 -1.36 -19.51 -8.78
N ASP A 45 -0.33 -19.87 -8.00
CA ASP A 45 0.98 -20.37 -8.48
C ASP A 45 1.67 -19.45 -9.51
N LEU A 46 1.44 -18.14 -9.38
CA LEU A 46 2.01 -17.13 -10.28
C LEU A 46 3.35 -16.58 -9.76
N LEU A 47 3.65 -16.71 -8.46
CA LEU A 47 4.92 -16.24 -7.87
C LEU A 47 6.13 -17.13 -8.18
N SER A 48 5.91 -18.43 -8.39
CA SER A 48 6.97 -19.42 -8.62
C SER A 48 7.42 -19.49 -10.09
N GLY A 49 6.56 -19.05 -11.01
CA GLY A 49 6.74 -19.20 -12.46
C GLY A 49 7.29 -17.96 -13.17
N SER A 50 7.66 -18.14 -14.45
CA SER A 50 8.06 -17.04 -15.34
C SER A 50 6.89 -16.30 -15.98
N VAL A 51 5.65 -16.77 -15.77
CA VAL A 51 4.42 -16.26 -16.41
C VAL A 51 4.21 -14.77 -16.14
N LEU A 52 4.31 -14.35 -14.88
CA LEU A 52 4.19 -12.94 -14.51
C LEU A 52 5.23 -12.04 -15.20
N LYS A 53 6.44 -12.58 -15.40
CA LYS A 53 7.53 -11.85 -16.06
C LYS A 53 7.34 -11.79 -17.59
N SER A 54 6.91 -12.87 -18.22
CA SER A 54 6.68 -12.91 -19.68
C SER A 54 5.49 -12.06 -20.10
N GLU A 55 4.44 -12.02 -19.28
CA GLU A 55 3.20 -11.29 -19.56
C GLU A 55 3.11 -9.96 -18.80
N CYS A 56 4.23 -9.41 -18.32
CA CYS A 56 4.24 -8.24 -17.45
C CYS A 56 3.53 -7.02 -18.06
N THR A 57 3.65 -6.78 -19.37
CA THR A 57 2.98 -5.66 -20.08
C THR A 57 1.48 -5.89 -20.30
N ARG A 58 1.03 -7.14 -20.18
CA ARG A 58 -0.39 -7.53 -20.25
C ARG A 58 -1.02 -7.72 -18.87
N SER A 59 -0.21 -7.70 -17.82
CA SER A 59 -0.63 -7.90 -16.44
C SER A 59 -0.66 -6.55 -15.72
N GLY A 60 -1.85 -6.17 -15.26
CA GLY A 60 -2.10 -4.89 -14.58
C GLY A 60 -2.52 -5.07 -13.12
N THR A 61 -2.78 -3.94 -12.46
CA THR A 61 -3.36 -3.88 -11.11
C THR A 61 -4.67 -3.10 -11.13
N SER A 62 -5.67 -3.63 -10.42
CA SER A 62 -6.92 -2.92 -10.15
C SER A 62 -7.30 -3.16 -8.69
N ILE A 63 -7.06 -2.18 -7.83
CA ILE A 63 -7.30 -2.29 -6.39
C ILE A 63 -8.17 -1.12 -5.93
N GLY A 64 -9.32 -1.43 -5.32
CA GLY A 64 -10.21 -0.44 -4.74
C GLY A 64 -9.74 0.03 -3.38
N VAL A 65 -9.87 1.34 -3.12
CA VAL A 65 -9.60 1.92 -1.80
C VAL A 65 -10.69 2.93 -1.45
N GLY A 66 -11.50 2.61 -0.45
CA GLY A 66 -12.60 3.47 -0.02
C GLY A 66 -12.17 4.74 0.72
N MET A 67 -11.04 4.69 1.43
CA MET A 67 -10.52 5.82 2.20
C MET A 67 -8.99 5.78 2.32
N ALA A 68 -8.36 6.95 2.29
CA ALA A 68 -6.93 7.14 2.54
C ALA A 68 -6.56 6.95 4.03
N SER A 69 -5.25 6.89 4.33
CA SER A 69 -4.78 6.80 5.72
C SER A 69 -5.14 8.05 6.52
N MET A 70 -6.20 7.97 7.32
CA MET A 70 -6.64 9.05 8.20
C MET A 70 -5.58 9.43 9.24
N ARG A 71 -4.79 8.45 9.71
CA ARG A 71 -3.70 8.69 10.65
C ARG A 71 -2.66 9.65 10.06
N GLU A 72 -2.17 9.37 8.86
CA GLU A 72 -1.18 10.21 8.16
C GLU A 72 -1.72 11.63 7.91
N ILE A 73 -2.99 11.73 7.52
CA ILE A 73 -3.68 13.00 7.27
C ILE A 73 -3.77 13.83 8.56
N VAL A 74 -4.21 13.21 9.65
CA VAL A 74 -4.40 13.89 10.94
C VAL A 74 -3.06 14.31 11.54
N ASP A 75 -2.05 13.43 11.52
CA ASP A 75 -0.71 13.73 12.03
C ASP A 75 -0.09 14.90 11.26
N SER A 76 -0.22 14.89 9.94
CA SER A 76 0.25 16.00 9.08
C SER A 76 -0.51 17.30 9.36
N ALA A 77 -1.82 17.24 9.61
CA ALA A 77 -2.61 18.40 9.98
C ALA A 77 -2.17 19.01 11.32
N TYR A 78 -1.85 18.17 12.32
CA TYR A 78 -1.32 18.66 13.61
C TYR A 78 0.05 19.31 13.45
N LEU A 79 0.94 18.73 12.63
CA LEU A 79 2.23 19.33 12.32
C LEU A 79 2.07 20.71 11.70
N ILE A 80 1.16 20.86 10.71
CA ILE A 80 0.90 22.13 10.04
C ILE A 80 0.32 23.17 11.02
N ARG A 81 -0.62 22.77 11.89
CA ARG A 81 -1.23 23.67 12.88
C ARG A 81 -0.27 24.17 13.96
N GLY A 82 0.83 23.47 14.22
CA GLY A 82 1.83 23.80 15.25
C GLY A 82 2.69 25.06 15.00
N GLY A 83 2.33 25.92 14.03
CA GLY A 83 2.98 27.20 13.75
C GLY A 83 3.78 27.24 12.44
N SER A 84 4.43 28.38 12.16
CA SER A 84 5.05 28.70 10.85
C SER A 84 6.17 27.76 10.37
N ARG A 85 6.78 26.97 11.27
CA ARG A 85 7.77 25.93 10.91
C ARG A 85 7.15 24.53 10.74
N GLY A 86 5.87 24.37 11.08
CA GLY A 86 5.14 23.10 11.08
C GLY A 86 5.07 22.46 9.69
N PHE A 87 4.85 23.27 8.66
CA PHE A 87 4.82 22.80 7.26
C PHE A 87 6.14 22.11 6.84
N ARG A 88 7.30 22.61 7.29
CA ARG A 88 8.62 22.00 6.97
C ARG A 88 8.84 20.64 7.63
N LYS A 89 8.04 20.29 8.64
CA LYS A 89 8.10 19.00 9.32
C LYS A 89 7.27 17.92 8.63
N VAL A 90 6.39 18.30 7.70
CA VAL A 90 5.63 17.34 6.90
C VAL A 90 6.60 16.63 5.96
N THR A 91 6.55 15.30 5.94
CA THR A 91 7.41 14.50 5.09
C THR A 91 7.14 14.80 3.61
N PRO A 92 8.16 14.92 2.74
CA PRO A 92 7.98 15.05 1.29
C PRO A 92 7.17 13.89 0.68
N HIS A 93 7.17 12.73 1.35
CA HIS A 93 6.41 11.55 0.93
C HIS A 93 4.96 11.56 1.40
N PHE A 94 4.46 12.63 2.03
CA PHE A 94 3.10 12.67 2.60
C PHE A 94 2.05 12.35 1.54
N ILE A 95 2.09 13.06 0.39
CA ILE A 95 1.13 12.84 -0.69
C ILE A 95 1.22 11.40 -1.23
N PRO A 96 2.40 10.87 -1.62
CA PRO A 96 2.54 9.46 -1.99
C PRO A 96 2.06 8.45 -0.93
N ARG A 97 2.06 8.79 0.37
CA ARG A 97 1.59 7.88 1.42
C ARG A 97 0.07 7.84 1.52
N ILE A 98 -0.63 8.93 1.24
CA ILE A 98 -2.08 9.00 1.45
C ILE A 98 -2.90 8.69 0.20
N LEU A 99 -2.29 8.73 -0.98
CA LEU A 99 -3.00 8.56 -2.23
C LEU A 99 -3.60 7.14 -2.35
N PRO A 100 -4.93 6.99 -2.55
CA PRO A 100 -5.58 5.67 -2.62
C PRO A 100 -4.97 4.74 -3.68
N ASN A 101 -4.66 5.28 -4.86
CA ASN A 101 -4.07 4.52 -5.96
C ASN A 101 -2.67 3.98 -5.67
N MET A 102 -2.03 4.40 -4.59
CA MET A 102 -0.73 3.87 -4.19
C MET A 102 -0.82 2.43 -3.68
N ALA A 103 -2.00 1.94 -3.27
CA ALA A 103 -2.18 0.51 -3.05
C ALA A 103 -1.92 -0.29 -4.34
N ALA A 104 -2.58 0.07 -5.45
CA ALA A 104 -2.36 -0.53 -6.77
C ALA A 104 -0.93 -0.26 -7.27
N GLY A 105 -0.42 0.96 -7.11
CA GLY A 105 0.96 1.36 -7.41
C GLY A 105 2.02 0.45 -6.78
N HIS A 106 1.95 0.24 -5.47
CA HIS A 106 2.91 -0.58 -4.75
C HIS A 106 2.81 -2.05 -5.12
N VAL A 107 1.62 -2.60 -5.36
CA VAL A 107 1.45 -3.97 -5.89
C VAL A 107 2.08 -4.10 -7.27
N SER A 108 1.86 -3.11 -8.14
CA SER A 108 2.43 -3.09 -9.50
C SER A 108 3.96 -3.12 -9.45
N LEU A 109 4.56 -2.29 -8.59
CA LEU A 109 6.01 -2.21 -8.39
C LEU A 109 6.57 -3.49 -7.75
N ALA A 110 5.89 -4.02 -6.73
CA ALA A 110 6.29 -5.22 -5.99
C ALA A 110 6.43 -6.46 -6.90
N PHE A 111 5.51 -6.63 -7.86
CA PHE A 111 5.43 -7.82 -8.71
C PHE A 111 5.82 -7.56 -10.18
N GLY A 112 6.33 -6.37 -10.50
CA GLY A 112 6.80 -6.03 -11.85
C GLY A 112 5.69 -5.98 -12.90
N LEU A 113 4.47 -5.62 -12.51
CA LEU A 113 3.31 -5.49 -13.39
C LEU A 113 3.40 -4.17 -14.15
N GLN A 114 3.28 -4.22 -15.47
CA GLN A 114 3.46 -3.08 -16.39
C GLN A 114 2.23 -2.80 -17.24
N GLY A 115 1.17 -3.58 -17.10
CA GLY A 115 -0.13 -3.31 -17.68
C GLY A 115 -0.88 -2.17 -16.97
N PRO A 116 -2.19 -2.02 -17.21
CA PRO A 116 -2.99 -0.95 -16.61
C PRO A 116 -2.90 -0.94 -15.08
N ASN A 117 -2.67 0.24 -14.48
CA ASN A 117 -2.69 0.45 -13.04
C ASN A 117 -3.87 1.35 -12.69
N PHE A 118 -4.87 0.78 -12.04
CA PHE A 118 -6.15 1.43 -11.77
C PHE A 118 -6.54 1.29 -10.30
N CYS A 119 -7.23 2.32 -9.79
CA CYS A 119 -7.77 2.33 -8.45
C CYS A 119 -9.13 3.00 -8.45
N ALA A 120 -10.17 2.24 -8.11
CA ALA A 120 -11.51 2.78 -7.91
C ALA A 120 -11.68 3.27 -6.46
N THR A 121 -12.47 4.33 -6.28
CA THR A 121 -12.87 4.79 -4.96
C THR A 121 -14.35 5.16 -4.97
N THR A 122 -15.16 4.32 -4.35
CA THR A 122 -16.63 4.41 -4.29
C THR A 122 -17.13 4.11 -2.88
N ALA A 123 -16.34 4.52 -1.88
CA ALA A 123 -16.55 4.25 -0.47
C ALA A 123 -16.66 2.74 -0.16
N CYS A 124 -17.86 2.25 0.17
CA CYS A 124 -18.08 0.85 0.57
C CYS A 124 -18.15 -0.13 -0.60
N CYS A 125 -18.33 0.36 -1.83
CA CYS A 125 -18.43 -0.44 -3.05
C CYS A 125 -17.12 -0.40 -3.86
N ALA A 126 -16.01 -0.07 -3.20
CA ALA A 126 -14.70 0.09 -3.82
C ALA A 126 -14.10 -1.26 -4.23
#